data_AF-A0A7W1AGX2-F1
#
_entry.id   AF-A0A7W1AGX2-F1
#
_cell.length_a   1.000
_cell.length_b   1.000
_cell.length_c   1.000
_cell.angle_alpha   90.00
_cell.angle_beta   90.00
_cell.angle_gamma   90.00
#
_symmetry.space_group_name_H-M   'P 1'
#
loop_
_entity.id
_entity.type
_entity.pdbx_description
1 polymer ?
#
loop_
_entity_poly.entity_id
_entity_poly.type
_entity_poly.pdbx_seq_one_letter_code
_entity_poly.pdbx_strand_id
1 'polypeptide(L)'
;SLEVGCSKRVSTNEGPTMQFMSHKGPDQPMPPEYNPRNVFQRIFSAPPPDDPSRPSRIDVLDAVLADASSLKQKVGKTDKLRIDAHLESVSSLQAQINALPPVCVTPAMPTETNADVAGKEPMEAVSHAMSDLLVYAFACDLTRVASYMLSPGVGFSVYPGDTEEQHIMSHDPVGSAVQLNKTIIWNVAQYAYLLERLKATTDGAGNLLDNSCVLLGSDCSEGWSHSIKNMCVLVGGGGGGALKTPGTHVRSTANRNLSDVLLTCVRTVAPEITEIGSREMKSTTPVAEILR
;
A
#
# COMPACT_ATOMS: atom_id res chain seq x y z
N SER A 1 1.46 7.61 -7.22
CA SER A 1 1.75 6.86 -5.99
C SER A 1 2.71 7.66 -5.13
N LEU A 2 2.84 7.26 -3.87
CA LEU A 2 3.81 7.80 -2.92
C LEU A 2 4.77 6.68 -2.48
N GLU A 3 6.06 6.91 -2.68
CA GLU A 3 7.11 5.95 -2.35
C GLU A 3 7.86 6.45 -1.11
N VAL A 4 7.74 5.70 0.01
CA VAL A 4 8.39 6.06 1.28
C VAL A 4 9.26 4.91 1.79
N GLY A 5 10.27 5.25 2.56
CA GLY A 5 11.22 4.28 3.12
C GLY A 5 11.59 4.62 4.56
N CYS A 6 12.09 3.62 5.29
CA CYS A 6 12.56 3.81 6.66
C CYS A 6 14.09 3.68 6.75
N SER A 7 14.65 2.48 6.62
CA SER A 7 16.12 2.31 6.56
C SER A 7 16.65 2.73 5.19
N LYS A 8 17.70 3.54 5.17
CA LYS A 8 18.39 3.95 3.93
C LYS A 8 19.59 3.06 3.59
N ARG A 9 19.77 1.95 4.30
CA ARG A 9 20.85 0.97 4.07
C ARG A 9 20.53 0.04 2.94
N VAL A 10 20.75 0.54 1.72
CA VAL A 10 20.51 -0.18 0.48
C VAL A 10 21.74 -0.99 0.05
N SER A 11 21.52 -2.17 -0.52
CA SER A 11 22.58 -2.93 -1.20
C SER A 11 23.08 -2.16 -2.43
N THR A 12 24.39 -2.02 -2.62
CA THR A 12 24.94 -1.38 -3.83
C THR A 12 25.28 -2.36 -4.95
N ASN A 13 25.30 -3.67 -4.66
CA ASN A 13 25.88 -4.68 -5.56
C ASN A 13 24.83 -5.61 -6.21
N GLU A 14 23.55 -5.49 -5.84
CA GLU A 14 22.46 -6.40 -6.25
C GLU A 14 21.48 -5.78 -7.26
N GLY A 15 21.91 -4.70 -7.94
CA GLY A 15 21.09 -4.00 -8.94
C GLY A 15 19.90 -3.22 -8.36
N PRO A 16 19.11 -2.55 -9.21
CA PRO A 16 18.03 -1.67 -8.76
C PRO A 16 16.85 -2.43 -8.12
N THR A 17 16.64 -3.69 -8.49
CA THR A 17 15.50 -4.50 -8.01
C THR A 17 15.53 -4.75 -6.49
N MET A 18 16.73 -4.89 -5.91
CA MET A 18 16.89 -5.05 -4.46
C MET A 18 16.95 -3.71 -3.71
N GLN A 19 17.16 -2.61 -4.45
CA GLN A 19 17.21 -1.25 -3.91
C GLN A 19 15.84 -0.57 -3.89
N PHE A 20 14.94 -0.93 -4.82
CA PHE A 20 13.68 -0.24 -5.03
C PHE A 20 12.54 -1.25 -5.23
N MET A 21 11.45 -1.08 -4.48
CA MET A 21 10.27 -1.94 -4.62
C MET A 21 9.33 -1.51 -5.76
N SER A 22 9.33 -0.22 -6.10
CA SER A 22 8.40 0.38 -7.05
C SER A 22 9.12 0.76 -8.33
N HIS A 23 8.51 0.48 -9.48
CA HIS A 23 9.06 0.75 -10.80
C HIS A 23 7.95 1.24 -11.74
N LYS A 24 8.23 2.24 -12.57
CA LYS A 24 7.32 2.67 -13.65
C LYS A 24 7.33 1.72 -14.85
N GLY A 25 8.43 1.00 -15.01
CA GLY A 25 8.67 0.04 -16.07
C GLY A 25 10.01 -0.65 -15.84
N PRO A 26 10.41 -1.55 -16.75
CA PRO A 26 11.72 -2.20 -16.69
C PRO A 26 12.84 -1.17 -16.56
N ASP A 27 13.73 -1.37 -15.59
CA ASP A 27 14.88 -0.50 -15.29
C ASP A 27 14.54 0.98 -15.02
N GLN A 28 13.29 1.26 -14.62
CA GLN A 28 12.82 2.61 -14.26
C GLN A 28 12.35 2.63 -12.80
N PRO A 29 13.29 2.57 -11.83
CA PRO A 29 12.94 2.54 -10.42
C PRO A 29 12.32 3.86 -9.96
N MET A 30 11.41 3.75 -9.01
CA MET A 30 10.81 4.84 -8.27
C MET A 30 11.38 4.81 -6.84
N PRO A 31 12.42 5.62 -6.56
CA PRO A 31 13.10 5.58 -5.27
C PRO A 31 12.17 6.08 -4.16
N PRO A 32 12.16 5.42 -2.99
CA PRO A 32 11.45 5.95 -1.84
C PRO A 32 12.17 7.18 -1.26
N GLU A 33 11.39 8.09 -0.69
CA GLU A 33 11.91 9.15 0.18
C GLU A 33 12.03 8.61 1.61
N TYR A 34 13.19 8.85 2.24
CA TYR A 34 13.53 8.32 3.57
C TYR A 34 13.39 9.37 4.68
N ASN A 35 13.25 10.66 4.33
CA ASN A 35 13.10 11.74 5.29
C ASN A 35 11.62 12.18 5.40
N PRO A 36 10.98 12.00 6.58
CA PRO A 36 9.56 12.39 6.77
C PRO A 36 9.26 13.85 6.45
N ARG A 37 10.21 14.78 6.68
CA ARG A 37 10.02 16.20 6.33
C ARG A 37 9.93 16.43 4.84
N ASN A 38 10.74 15.73 4.05
CA ASN A 38 10.71 15.84 2.59
C ASN A 38 9.38 15.26 2.06
N VAL A 39 8.91 14.15 2.63
CA VAL A 39 7.59 13.57 2.31
C VAL A 39 6.48 14.57 2.63
N PHE A 40 6.48 15.14 3.82
CA PHE A 40 5.52 16.18 4.23
C PHE A 40 5.53 17.36 3.25
N GLN A 41 6.71 17.89 2.93
CA GLN A 41 6.84 19.00 1.98
C GLN A 41 6.31 18.62 0.59
N ARG A 42 6.64 17.43 0.08
CA ARG A 42 6.17 16.96 -1.23
C ARG A 42 4.64 16.86 -1.29
N ILE A 43 4.00 16.42 -0.21
CA ILE A 43 2.55 16.15 -0.17
C ILE A 43 1.73 17.42 0.13
N PHE A 44 2.24 18.30 1.00
CA PHE A 44 1.48 19.46 1.52
C PHE A 44 1.95 20.82 1.03
N SER A 45 3.05 20.93 0.26
CA SER A 45 3.52 22.23 -0.27
C SER A 45 2.88 22.65 -1.60
N ALA A 46 2.05 21.80 -2.21
CA ALA A 46 1.19 22.19 -3.33
C ALA A 46 -0.16 22.66 -2.77
N PRO A 47 -0.81 23.69 -3.35
CA PRO A 47 -2.16 24.04 -2.96
C PRO A 47 -3.08 22.82 -3.10
N PRO A 48 -4.03 22.62 -2.18
CA PRO A 48 -4.94 21.49 -2.24
C PRO A 48 -5.64 21.44 -3.61
N PRO A 49 -6.01 20.24 -4.09
CA PRO A 49 -6.59 20.03 -5.42
C PRO A 49 -7.91 20.77 -5.70
N ASP A 50 -8.45 21.50 -4.72
CA ASP A 50 -9.55 22.46 -4.85
C ASP A 50 -9.13 23.74 -5.59
N ASP A 51 -8.66 23.58 -6.83
CA ASP A 51 -8.59 24.66 -7.80
C ASP A 51 -10.01 24.92 -8.35
N PRO A 52 -10.67 26.04 -8.01
CA PRO A 52 -12.03 26.36 -8.45
C PRO A 52 -12.14 26.58 -9.96
N SER A 53 -11.04 26.54 -10.72
CA SER A 53 -11.04 26.62 -12.19
C SER A 53 -11.23 25.27 -12.90
N ARG A 54 -11.21 24.14 -12.16
CA ARG A 54 -11.50 22.82 -12.71
C ARG A 54 -13.00 22.53 -12.54
N PRO A 55 -13.73 22.12 -13.60
CA PRO A 55 -15.11 21.67 -13.43
C PRO A 55 -15.11 20.54 -12.39
N SER A 56 -15.95 20.68 -11.37
CA SER A 56 -15.97 19.71 -10.29
C SER A 56 -16.36 18.36 -10.86
N ARG A 57 -15.84 17.25 -10.31
CA ARG A 57 -16.27 15.90 -10.72
C ARG A 57 -17.80 15.75 -10.62
N ILE A 58 -18.44 16.54 -9.75
CA ILE A 58 -19.89 16.63 -9.57
C ILE A 58 -20.56 17.18 -10.84
N ASP A 59 -20.06 18.28 -11.42
CA ASP A 59 -20.66 18.91 -12.61
C ASP A 59 -20.67 17.95 -13.83
N VAL A 60 -19.61 17.15 -13.97
CA VAL A 60 -19.51 16.14 -15.03
C VAL A 60 -20.48 14.98 -14.79
N LEU A 61 -20.65 14.54 -13.54
CA LEU A 61 -21.58 13.47 -13.19
C LEU A 61 -23.04 13.91 -13.32
N ASP A 62 -23.37 15.16 -12.99
CA ASP A 62 -24.70 15.74 -13.21
C ASP A 62 -25.06 15.78 -14.70
N ALA A 63 -24.10 16.15 -15.57
CA ALA A 63 -24.30 16.12 -17.02
C ALA A 63 -24.57 14.67 -17.52
N VAL A 64 -23.82 13.69 -17.02
CA VAL A 64 -24.01 12.27 -17.37
C VAL A 64 -25.36 11.75 -16.88
N LEU A 65 -25.81 12.13 -15.69
CA LEU A 65 -27.13 11.76 -15.16
C LEU A 65 -28.28 12.33 -16.00
N ALA A 66 -28.15 13.59 -16.43
CA ALA A 66 -29.14 14.24 -17.28
C ALA A 66 -29.24 13.55 -18.66
N ASP A 67 -28.10 13.27 -19.29
CA ASP A 67 -28.04 12.60 -20.59
C ASP A 67 -28.54 11.15 -20.52
N ALA A 68 -28.13 10.39 -19.50
CA ALA A 68 -28.59 9.02 -19.28
C ALA A 68 -30.10 8.95 -18.99
N SER A 69 -30.65 9.92 -18.24
CA SER A 69 -32.10 10.03 -18.00
C SER A 69 -32.87 10.34 -19.28
N SER A 70 -32.34 11.21 -20.15
CA SER A 70 -32.91 11.52 -21.46
C SER A 70 -32.87 10.30 -22.41
N LEU A 71 -31.77 9.55 -22.40
CA LEU A 71 -31.61 8.32 -23.19
C LEU A 71 -32.56 7.21 -22.72
N LYS A 72 -32.76 7.07 -21.39
CA LYS A 72 -33.70 6.09 -20.80
C LYS A 72 -35.11 6.22 -21.36
N GLN A 73 -35.55 7.44 -21.69
CA GLN A 73 -36.89 7.67 -22.26
C GLN A 73 -37.02 7.15 -23.70
N LYS A 74 -35.90 6.94 -24.42
CA LYS A 74 -35.86 6.61 -25.85
C LYS A 74 -35.54 5.15 -26.16
N VAL A 75 -35.18 4.35 -25.15
CA VAL A 75 -34.72 2.96 -25.35
C VAL A 75 -35.73 1.90 -24.88
N GLY A 76 -35.53 0.66 -25.33
CA GLY A 76 -36.37 -0.50 -25.00
C GLY A 76 -36.20 -1.01 -23.57
N LYS A 77 -37.07 -1.93 -23.15
CA LYS A 77 -37.16 -2.42 -21.75
C LYS A 77 -35.85 -3.02 -21.22
N THR A 78 -35.10 -3.75 -22.07
CA THR A 78 -33.81 -4.37 -21.71
C THR A 78 -32.72 -3.34 -21.48
N ASP A 79 -32.67 -2.30 -22.31
CA ASP A 79 -31.65 -1.24 -22.18
C ASP A 79 -31.96 -0.29 -21.03
N LYS A 80 -33.24 -0.09 -20.69
CA LYS A 80 -33.64 0.64 -19.47
C LYS A 80 -33.03 0.02 -18.21
N LEU A 81 -33.01 -1.31 -18.09
CA LEU A 81 -32.41 -1.99 -16.94
C LEU A 81 -30.90 -1.78 -16.84
N ARG A 82 -30.19 -1.71 -17.98
CA ARG A 82 -28.75 -1.43 -18.01
C ARG A 82 -28.46 0.02 -17.64
N ILE A 83 -29.28 0.95 -18.13
CA ILE A 83 -29.19 2.36 -17.76
C ILE A 83 -29.49 2.55 -16.28
N ASP A 84 -30.45 1.82 -15.70
CA ASP A 84 -30.76 1.88 -14.27
C ASP A 84 -29.58 1.45 -13.40
N ALA A 85 -28.94 0.32 -13.73
CA ALA A 85 -27.73 -0.11 -13.03
C ALA A 85 -26.57 0.90 -13.19
N HIS A 86 -26.47 1.56 -14.34
CA HIS A 86 -25.48 2.62 -14.57
C HIS A 86 -25.77 3.88 -13.74
N LEU A 87 -27.03 4.33 -13.71
CA LEU A 87 -27.48 5.49 -12.93
C LEU A 87 -27.32 5.26 -11.43
N GLU A 88 -27.57 4.03 -10.95
CA GLU A 88 -27.36 3.66 -9.54
C GLU A 88 -25.87 3.70 -9.17
N SER A 89 -24.99 3.22 -10.06
CA SER A 89 -23.53 3.32 -9.89
C SER A 89 -23.05 4.78 -9.88
N VAL A 90 -23.56 5.62 -10.80
CA VAL A 90 -23.25 7.06 -10.86
C VAL A 90 -23.77 7.80 -9.63
N SER A 91 -24.98 7.48 -9.15
CA SER A 91 -25.55 8.08 -7.94
C SER A 91 -24.79 7.68 -6.67
N SER A 92 -24.34 6.42 -6.58
CA SER A 92 -23.44 5.96 -5.50
C SER A 92 -22.10 6.70 -5.52
N LEU A 93 -21.52 6.91 -6.72
CA LEU A 93 -20.30 7.69 -6.89
C LEU A 93 -20.51 9.17 -6.50
N GLN A 94 -21.66 9.75 -6.85
CA GLN A 94 -21.99 11.13 -6.47
C GLN A 94 -22.26 11.26 -4.98
N ALA A 95 -22.85 10.25 -4.32
CA ALA A 95 -22.97 10.19 -2.87
C ALA A 95 -21.59 10.10 -2.19
N GLN A 96 -20.63 9.38 -2.78
CA GLN A 96 -19.24 9.34 -2.30
C GLN A 96 -18.50 10.67 -2.50
N ILE A 97 -18.81 11.42 -3.57
CA ILE A 97 -18.22 12.74 -3.84
C ILE A 97 -18.89 13.85 -3.01
N ASN A 98 -20.20 13.73 -2.74
CA ASN A 98 -20.97 14.67 -1.92
C ASN A 98 -20.81 14.42 -0.42
N ALA A 99 -20.36 13.23 -0.02
CA ALA A 99 -19.75 13.06 1.29
C ALA A 99 -18.59 14.06 1.32
N LEU A 100 -18.72 15.10 2.15
CA LEU A 100 -17.71 16.15 2.28
C LEU A 100 -16.34 15.48 2.25
N PRO A 101 -15.42 15.89 1.34
CA PRO A 101 -14.06 15.37 1.40
C PRO A 101 -13.63 15.56 2.86
N PRO A 102 -13.12 14.50 3.52
CA PRO A 102 -12.65 14.62 4.90
C PRO A 102 -11.80 15.89 4.95
N VAL A 103 -12.17 16.82 5.84
CA VAL A 103 -11.48 18.11 5.96
C VAL A 103 -10.01 17.77 6.05
N CYS A 104 -9.26 18.08 4.99
CA CYS A 104 -7.86 17.73 4.96
C CYS A 104 -7.15 18.61 5.98
N VAL A 105 -6.98 18.09 7.18
CA VAL A 105 -6.21 18.74 8.23
C VAL A 105 -4.76 18.41 7.94
N THR A 106 -4.04 19.39 7.40
CA THR A 106 -2.59 19.29 7.27
C THR A 106 -1.99 19.07 8.66
N PRO A 107 -1.24 17.98 8.87
CA PRO A 107 -0.62 17.73 10.17
C PRO A 107 0.48 18.75 10.46
N ALA A 108 0.95 18.78 11.71
CA ALA A 108 2.21 19.43 12.01
C ALA A 108 3.35 18.77 11.21
N MET A 109 4.31 19.58 10.77
CA MET A 109 5.49 19.06 10.09
C MET A 109 6.25 18.12 11.04
N PRO A 110 6.59 16.89 10.61
CA PRO A 110 7.37 15.95 11.42
C PRO A 110 8.71 16.55 11.87
N THR A 111 9.15 16.21 13.08
CA THR A 111 10.44 16.70 13.58
C THR A 111 11.61 15.83 13.13
N GLU A 112 11.34 14.61 12.73
CA GLU A 112 12.26 13.53 12.39
C GLU A 112 12.93 13.78 11.02
N THR A 113 14.25 13.61 10.96
CA THR A 113 15.05 13.86 9.74
C THR A 113 15.77 12.63 9.22
N ASN A 114 15.50 11.46 9.79
CA ASN A 114 16.16 10.17 9.50
C ASN A 114 17.71 10.27 9.50
N ALA A 115 18.25 11.07 10.42
CA ALA A 115 19.69 11.21 10.61
C ALA A 115 20.27 9.93 11.22
N ASP A 116 21.32 9.38 10.61
CA ASP A 116 22.05 8.25 11.18
C ASP A 116 23.07 8.81 12.19
N VAL A 117 23.01 8.34 13.44
CA VAL A 117 23.93 8.75 14.49
C VAL A 117 24.72 7.52 14.94
N ALA A 118 26.02 7.52 14.63
CA ALA A 118 26.96 6.44 14.99
C ALA A 118 26.54 5.06 14.46
N GLY A 119 26.04 5.00 13.22
CA GLY A 119 25.62 3.75 12.59
C GLY A 119 24.28 3.26 13.11
N LYS A 120 23.40 4.16 13.58
CA LYS A 120 22.06 3.83 14.05
C LYS A 120 21.06 4.82 13.48
N GLU A 121 20.13 4.31 12.69
CA GLU A 121 19.01 5.07 12.16
C GLU A 121 17.87 5.07 13.18
N PRO A 122 17.11 6.18 13.32
CA PRO A 122 15.96 6.28 14.23
C PRO A 122 14.74 5.57 13.62
N MET A 123 14.89 4.29 13.28
CA MET A 123 13.95 3.54 12.44
C MET A 123 12.52 3.58 12.97
N GLU A 124 12.30 3.45 14.29
CA GLU A 124 10.95 3.46 14.87
C GLU A 124 10.27 4.83 14.77
N ALA A 125 10.99 5.92 15.07
CA ALA A 125 10.44 7.26 14.95
C ALA A 125 10.13 7.60 13.48
N VAL A 126 11.03 7.21 12.57
CA VAL A 126 10.85 7.40 11.12
C VAL A 126 9.71 6.55 10.60
N SER A 127 9.58 5.29 11.03
CA SER A 127 8.53 4.41 10.53
C SER A 127 7.14 4.86 10.97
N HIS A 128 7.00 5.30 12.22
CA HIS A 128 5.76 5.88 12.70
C HIS A 128 5.42 7.18 11.95
N ALA A 129 6.39 8.10 11.80
CA ALA A 129 6.18 9.35 11.06
C ALA A 129 5.79 9.11 9.59
N MET A 130 6.44 8.17 8.91
CA MET A 130 6.08 7.80 7.54
C MET A 130 4.68 7.18 7.47
N SER A 131 4.35 6.28 8.40
CA SER A 131 3.01 5.67 8.49
C SER A 131 1.92 6.72 8.70
N ASP A 132 2.16 7.68 9.59
CA ASP A 132 1.24 8.79 9.83
C ASP A 132 1.06 9.66 8.57
N LEU A 133 2.15 10.01 7.88
CA LEU A 133 2.07 10.76 6.62
C LEU A 133 1.31 10.01 5.52
N LEU A 134 1.49 8.68 5.41
CA LEU A 134 0.71 7.86 4.49
C LEU A 134 -0.79 7.92 4.82
N VAL A 135 -1.14 7.80 6.09
CA VAL A 135 -2.53 7.88 6.57
C VAL A 135 -3.13 9.25 6.27
N TYR A 136 -2.40 10.35 6.53
CA TYR A 136 -2.86 11.68 6.14
C TYR A 136 -3.00 11.84 4.62
N ALA A 137 -2.07 11.29 3.83
CA ALA A 137 -2.15 11.36 2.38
C ALA A 137 -3.37 10.60 1.82
N PHE A 138 -3.73 9.46 2.44
CA PHE A 138 -4.94 8.71 2.09
C PHE A 138 -6.21 9.42 2.55
N ALA A 139 -6.22 9.90 3.80
CA ALA A 139 -7.35 10.65 4.35
C ALA A 139 -7.63 11.90 3.52
N CYS A 140 -6.60 12.67 3.13
CA CYS A 140 -6.75 13.87 2.31
C CYS A 140 -6.94 13.60 0.81
N ASP A 141 -7.07 12.35 0.38
CA ASP A 141 -7.14 11.96 -1.04
C ASP A 141 -6.01 12.52 -1.91
N LEU A 142 -4.81 12.66 -1.34
CA LEU A 142 -3.62 13.13 -2.06
C LEU A 142 -2.97 11.99 -2.85
N THR A 143 -3.19 10.75 -2.40
CA THR A 143 -2.84 9.56 -3.16
C THR A 143 -3.70 8.36 -2.78
N ARG A 144 -3.90 7.42 -3.71
CA ARG A 144 -4.63 6.16 -3.50
C ARG A 144 -3.73 4.93 -3.41
N VAL A 145 -2.44 5.09 -3.73
CA VAL A 145 -1.47 4.00 -3.80
C VAL A 145 -0.14 4.47 -3.23
N ALA A 146 0.44 3.68 -2.34
CA ALA A 146 1.76 3.91 -1.78
C ALA A 146 2.59 2.63 -1.78
N SER A 147 3.91 2.78 -1.84
CA SER A 147 4.86 1.72 -1.59
C SER A 147 5.72 2.09 -0.39
N TYR A 148 5.89 1.15 0.54
CA TYR A 148 6.59 1.41 1.79
C TYR A 148 7.70 0.39 2.02
N MET A 149 8.95 0.84 1.89
CA MET A 149 10.14 0.04 2.11
C MET A 149 10.67 0.24 3.54
N LEU A 150 10.23 -0.61 4.48
CA LEU A 150 10.70 -0.56 5.88
C LEU A 150 12.20 -0.84 5.98
N SER A 151 12.65 -1.92 5.36
CA SER A 151 14.05 -2.24 5.12
C SER A 151 14.24 -2.53 3.63
N PRO A 152 15.33 -2.03 3.01
CA PRO A 152 15.71 -2.48 1.68
C PRO A 152 15.97 -3.99 1.64
N GLY A 153 15.92 -4.57 0.43
CA GLY A 153 16.24 -5.98 0.22
C GLY A 153 17.68 -6.30 0.63
N VAL A 154 18.01 -7.59 0.75
CA VAL A 154 19.28 -8.13 1.27
C VAL A 154 19.45 -7.97 2.79
N GLY A 155 18.97 -6.86 3.37
CA GLY A 155 18.89 -6.68 4.83
C GLY A 155 20.09 -6.00 5.49
N PHE A 156 20.67 -4.95 4.89
CA PHE A 156 21.78 -4.19 5.48
C PHE A 156 21.38 -3.28 6.67
N SER A 157 20.09 -3.28 7.03
CA SER A 157 19.56 -2.53 8.18
C SER A 157 20.11 -3.06 9.50
N VAL A 158 20.40 -2.15 10.44
CA VAL A 158 20.72 -2.47 11.84
C VAL A 158 19.55 -2.03 12.70
N TYR A 159 18.89 -2.98 13.36
CA TYR A 159 17.67 -2.75 14.11
C TYR A 159 17.95 -2.26 15.54
N PRO A 160 16.97 -1.59 16.19
CA PRO A 160 17.11 -1.16 17.57
C PRO A 160 17.50 -2.31 18.51
N GLY A 161 18.64 -2.16 19.19
CA GLY A 161 19.16 -3.15 20.13
C GLY A 161 20.21 -4.10 19.53
N ASP A 162 20.39 -4.09 18.21
CA ASP A 162 21.41 -4.89 17.53
C ASP A 162 22.69 -4.08 17.27
N THR A 163 23.79 -4.80 17.08
CA THR A 163 25.11 -4.26 16.71
C THR A 163 25.57 -4.71 15.32
N GLU A 164 24.85 -5.66 14.73
CA GLU A 164 25.14 -6.26 13.42
C GLU A 164 23.97 -6.05 12.47
N GLU A 165 24.26 -6.05 11.17
CA GLU A 165 23.24 -5.96 10.13
C GLU A 165 22.41 -7.24 10.05
N GLN A 166 21.12 -7.10 9.71
CA GLN A 166 20.22 -8.24 9.56
C GLN A 166 20.74 -9.27 8.55
N HIS A 167 21.45 -8.82 7.50
CA HIS A 167 22.05 -9.69 6.50
C HIS A 167 23.02 -10.71 7.13
N ILE A 168 24.02 -10.24 7.89
CA ILE A 168 24.99 -11.09 8.59
C ILE A 168 24.26 -12.05 9.54
N MET A 169 23.34 -11.53 10.36
CA MET A 169 22.57 -12.35 11.29
C MET A 169 21.73 -13.44 10.57
N SER A 170 21.24 -13.14 9.37
CA SER A 170 20.46 -14.09 8.57
C SER A 170 21.30 -15.25 8.01
N HIS A 171 22.62 -15.06 7.92
CA HIS A 171 23.61 -16.08 7.58
C HIS A 171 24.17 -16.83 8.80
N ASP A 172 23.60 -16.63 9.99
CA ASP A 172 23.95 -17.39 11.20
C ASP A 172 22.68 -17.95 11.87
N PRO A 173 22.09 -19.03 11.32
CA PRO A 173 20.78 -19.53 11.75
C PRO A 173 20.79 -20.13 13.17
N VAL A 174 21.96 -20.28 13.80
CA VAL A 174 22.08 -20.81 15.17
C VAL A 174 22.47 -19.71 16.15
N GLY A 175 23.56 -18.99 15.89
CA GLY A 175 24.08 -17.99 16.83
C GLY A 175 23.25 -16.71 16.89
N SER A 176 22.58 -16.35 15.79
CA SER A 176 21.84 -15.09 15.67
C SER A 176 20.32 -15.26 15.62
N ALA A 177 19.80 -16.47 15.82
CA ALA A 177 18.38 -16.79 15.65
C ALA A 177 17.44 -15.92 16.51
N VAL A 178 17.82 -15.63 17.76
CA VAL A 178 17.00 -14.83 18.68
C VAL A 178 16.95 -13.36 18.23
N GLN A 179 18.09 -12.80 17.83
CA GLN A 179 18.21 -11.44 17.35
C GLN A 179 17.48 -11.27 16.01
N LEU A 180 17.69 -12.20 15.06
CA LEU A 180 16.97 -12.21 13.79
C LEU A 180 15.46 -12.29 14.00
N ASN A 181 14.98 -13.10 14.94
CA ASN A 181 13.54 -13.14 15.26
C ASN A 181 13.03 -11.80 15.81
N LYS A 182 13.83 -11.06 16.60
CA LYS A 182 13.46 -9.72 17.06
C LYS A 182 13.33 -8.72 15.90
N THR A 183 14.20 -8.78 14.88
CA THR A 183 14.08 -7.91 13.71
C THR A 183 12.80 -8.20 12.91
N ILE A 184 12.42 -9.46 12.78
CA ILE A 184 11.15 -9.88 12.15
C ILE A 184 9.96 -9.33 12.94
N ILE A 185 9.94 -9.54 14.26
CA ILE A 185 8.89 -9.01 15.15
C ILE A 185 8.80 -7.48 15.04
N TRP A 186 9.94 -6.80 14.99
CA TRP A 186 9.98 -5.34 14.84
C TRP A 186 9.32 -4.88 13.55
N ASN A 187 9.60 -5.51 12.40
CA ASN A 187 8.98 -5.16 11.12
C ASN A 187 7.46 -5.38 11.14
N VAL A 188 7.01 -6.51 11.71
CA VAL A 188 5.58 -6.80 11.87
C VAL A 188 4.92 -5.79 12.81
N ALA A 189 5.60 -5.31 13.85
CA ALA A 189 5.10 -4.26 14.72
C ALA A 189 4.93 -2.92 13.99
N GLN A 190 5.84 -2.54 13.09
CA GLN A 190 5.68 -1.32 12.28
C GLN A 190 4.51 -1.43 11.31
N TYR A 191 4.32 -2.62 10.71
CA TYR A 191 3.14 -2.90 9.90
C TYR A 191 1.85 -2.79 10.73
N ALA A 192 1.83 -3.37 11.94
CA ALA A 192 0.70 -3.27 12.86
C ALA A 192 0.39 -1.80 13.21
N TYR A 193 1.40 -0.98 13.49
CA TYR A 193 1.22 0.46 13.71
C TYR A 193 0.50 1.12 12.53
N LEU A 194 0.96 0.92 11.29
CA LEU A 194 0.28 1.45 10.11
C LEU A 194 -1.20 1.02 10.05
N LEU A 195 -1.50 -0.26 10.29
CA LEU A 195 -2.88 -0.74 10.30
C LEU A 195 -3.73 -0.11 11.41
N GLU A 196 -3.16 0.07 12.61
CA GLU A 196 -3.83 0.74 13.73
C GLU A 196 -4.15 2.20 13.40
N ARG A 197 -3.21 2.90 12.76
CA ARG A 197 -3.42 4.28 12.30
C ARG A 197 -4.51 4.37 11.23
N LEU A 198 -4.49 3.49 10.22
CA LEU A 198 -5.56 3.40 9.22
C LEU A 198 -6.92 3.09 9.87
N LYS A 199 -6.96 2.21 10.86
CA LYS A 199 -8.20 1.85 11.58
C LYS A 199 -8.74 3.03 12.41
N ALA A 200 -7.85 3.83 12.99
CA ALA A 200 -8.22 4.98 13.81
C ALA A 200 -8.71 6.19 12.99
N THR A 201 -8.55 6.18 11.67
CA THR A 201 -8.93 7.29 10.79
C THR A 201 -10.24 6.99 10.07
N THR A 202 -11.27 7.78 10.36
CA THR A 202 -12.59 7.67 9.71
C THR A 202 -12.49 7.89 8.19
N ASP A 203 -13.23 7.06 7.44
CA ASP A 203 -13.36 7.17 5.99
C ASP A 203 -14.75 6.67 5.57
N GLY A 204 -15.61 7.59 5.12
CA GLY A 204 -17.01 7.32 4.80
C GLY A 204 -17.78 6.69 5.98
N ALA A 205 -18.39 5.53 5.75
CA ALA A 205 -19.16 4.79 6.75
C ALA A 205 -18.29 3.94 7.72
N GLY A 206 -16.98 3.86 7.48
CA GLY A 206 -16.05 3.06 8.26
C GLY A 206 -14.76 3.82 8.56
N ASN A 207 -13.63 3.14 8.39
CA ASN A 207 -12.29 3.72 8.52
C ASN A 207 -11.42 3.38 7.31
N LEU A 208 -10.26 4.03 7.19
CA LEU A 208 -9.35 3.80 6.07
C LEU A 208 -8.92 2.34 5.95
N LEU A 209 -8.78 1.61 7.07
CA LEU A 209 -8.41 0.19 7.04
C LEU A 209 -9.51 -0.67 6.37
N ASP A 210 -10.79 -0.35 6.58
CA ASP A 210 -11.90 -1.05 5.92
C ASP A 210 -11.87 -0.87 4.39
N ASN A 211 -11.47 0.33 3.93
CA ASN A 211 -11.42 0.70 2.51
C ASN A 211 -10.05 0.45 1.86
N SER A 212 -9.05 -0.01 2.60
CA SER A 212 -7.69 -0.26 2.10
C SER A 212 -7.34 -1.74 2.03
N CYS A 213 -6.34 -2.06 1.21
CA CYS A 213 -5.68 -3.36 1.17
C CYS A 213 -4.17 -3.13 1.34
N VAL A 214 -3.58 -3.71 2.39
CA VAL A 214 -2.17 -3.47 2.77
C VAL A 214 -1.41 -4.79 2.80
N LEU A 215 -0.44 -4.93 1.89
CA LEU A 215 0.39 -6.12 1.74
C LEU A 215 1.75 -5.93 2.44
N LEU A 216 2.15 -6.89 3.28
CA LEU A 216 3.50 -7.01 3.82
C LEU A 216 4.13 -8.33 3.38
N GLY A 217 5.39 -8.27 2.96
CA GLY A 217 6.21 -9.44 2.64
C GLY A 217 7.70 -9.13 2.76
N SER A 218 8.53 -10.14 2.45
CA SER A 218 9.98 -10.06 2.40
C SER A 218 10.48 -10.49 1.01
N ASP A 219 11.79 -10.35 0.76
CA ASP A 219 12.48 -10.84 -0.44
C ASP A 219 12.80 -12.35 -0.37
N CYS A 220 12.96 -12.90 0.84
CA CYS A 220 13.18 -14.32 1.06
C CYS A 220 12.43 -14.85 2.30
N SER A 221 12.22 -16.17 2.34
CA SER A 221 11.66 -16.91 3.47
C SER A 221 12.71 -17.35 4.50
N GLU A 222 13.95 -17.56 4.05
CA GLU A 222 15.09 -17.96 4.89
C GLU A 222 16.36 -17.33 4.32
N GLY A 223 17.09 -16.59 5.17
CA GLY A 223 18.30 -15.87 4.76
C GLY A 223 19.49 -16.78 4.45
N TRP A 224 19.72 -17.85 5.22
CA TRP A 224 20.88 -18.73 5.04
C TRP A 224 20.99 -19.31 3.61
N SER A 225 19.87 -19.79 3.07
CA SER A 225 19.80 -20.42 1.74
C SER A 225 19.19 -19.53 0.66
N HIS A 226 18.81 -18.29 1.01
CA HIS A 226 18.00 -17.39 0.17
C HIS A 226 16.73 -18.06 -0.38
N SER A 227 16.10 -18.94 0.41
CA SER A 227 14.91 -19.67 -0.03
C SER A 227 13.75 -18.71 -0.29
N ILE A 228 13.06 -18.91 -1.41
CA ILE A 228 11.79 -18.24 -1.74
C ILE A 228 10.57 -19.17 -1.57
N LYS A 229 10.74 -20.31 -0.89
CA LYS A 229 9.67 -21.29 -0.65
C LYS A 229 8.95 -21.02 0.66
N ASN A 230 7.65 -21.27 0.71
CA ASN A 230 6.82 -21.07 1.93
C ASN A 230 6.94 -19.64 2.51
N MET A 231 7.03 -18.63 1.64
CA MET A 231 7.07 -17.23 2.10
C MET A 231 5.83 -16.88 2.92
N CYS A 232 6.05 -16.18 4.03
CA CYS A 232 4.98 -15.60 4.82
C CYS A 232 4.61 -14.24 4.22
N VAL A 233 3.33 -14.02 3.99
CA VAL A 233 2.78 -12.77 3.47
C VAL A 233 1.58 -12.40 4.32
N LEU A 234 1.48 -11.14 4.71
CA LEU A 234 0.35 -10.62 5.47
C LEU A 234 -0.45 -9.67 4.58
N VAL A 235 -1.77 -9.86 4.59
CA VAL A 235 -2.73 -8.97 3.92
C VAL A 235 -3.66 -8.41 5.01
N GLY A 236 -3.72 -7.09 5.08
CA GLY A 236 -4.50 -6.35 6.05
C GLY A 236 -5.49 -5.42 5.38
N GLY A 237 -6.55 -5.09 6.09
CA GLY A 237 -7.63 -4.22 5.60
C GLY A 237 -8.79 -4.98 4.95
N GLY A 238 -9.88 -4.26 4.71
CA GLY A 238 -11.12 -4.81 4.14
C GLY A 238 -11.16 -4.79 2.62
N GLY A 239 -10.26 -4.05 1.96
CA GLY A 239 -10.25 -3.88 0.50
C GLY A 239 -11.59 -3.36 -0.04
N GLY A 240 -12.25 -2.45 0.67
CA GLY A 240 -13.58 -1.95 0.31
C GLY A 240 -14.68 -3.01 0.39
N GLY A 241 -14.48 -4.02 1.24
CA GLY A 241 -15.38 -5.17 1.39
C GLY A 241 -15.06 -6.35 0.47
N ALA A 242 -14.03 -6.27 -0.38
CA ALA A 242 -13.62 -7.37 -1.25
C ALA A 242 -12.88 -8.50 -0.50
N LEU A 243 -12.22 -8.20 0.64
CA LEU A 243 -11.44 -9.18 1.38
C LEU A 243 -12.25 -9.91 2.47
N LYS A 244 -11.96 -11.20 2.66
CA LYS A 244 -12.46 -11.98 3.80
C LYS A 244 -11.74 -11.56 5.07
N THR A 245 -12.45 -10.80 5.90
CA THR A 245 -11.98 -10.29 7.19
C THR A 245 -13.06 -10.49 8.28
N PRO A 246 -12.66 -10.71 9.55
CA PRO A 246 -11.30 -10.93 10.04
C PRO A 246 -10.84 -12.40 9.96
N GLY A 247 -9.53 -12.63 9.84
CA GLY A 247 -8.89 -13.91 10.18
C GLY A 247 -8.98 -15.03 9.14
N THR A 248 -8.20 -14.91 8.06
CA THR A 248 -7.99 -16.00 7.09
C THR A 248 -6.52 -16.42 7.08
N HIS A 249 -6.25 -17.72 7.15
CA HIS A 249 -4.91 -18.28 6.94
C HIS A 249 -4.96 -19.27 5.77
N VAL A 250 -4.25 -18.94 4.69
CA VAL A 250 -4.16 -19.78 3.49
C VAL A 250 -2.74 -20.31 3.37
N ARG A 251 -2.60 -21.63 3.41
CA ARG A 251 -1.35 -22.29 3.08
C ARG A 251 -1.38 -22.75 1.64
N SER A 252 -0.38 -22.34 0.86
CA SER A 252 -0.17 -22.86 -0.49
C SER A 252 0.15 -24.36 -0.44
N THR A 253 -0.65 -25.18 -1.11
CA THR A 253 -0.45 -26.64 -1.20
C THR A 253 0.18 -27.08 -2.52
N ALA A 254 0.39 -26.15 -3.45
CA ALA A 254 0.77 -26.45 -4.84
C ALA A 254 1.88 -25.52 -5.38
N ASN A 255 2.77 -25.01 -4.51
CA ASN A 255 3.82 -24.06 -4.91
C ASN A 255 3.31 -22.87 -5.73
N ARG A 256 2.17 -22.30 -5.31
CA ARG A 256 1.59 -21.10 -5.94
C ARG A 256 2.61 -19.97 -6.05
N ASN A 257 2.45 -19.18 -7.11
CA ASN A 257 3.27 -18.02 -7.36
C ASN A 257 2.94 -16.94 -6.30
N LEU A 258 3.95 -16.34 -5.67
CA LEU A 258 3.76 -15.26 -4.70
C LEU A 258 2.97 -14.09 -5.30
N SER A 259 3.16 -13.81 -6.59
CA SER A 259 2.45 -12.77 -7.33
C SER A 259 0.94 -12.98 -7.38
N ASP A 260 0.44 -14.19 -7.12
CA ASP A 260 -0.99 -14.47 -6.98
C ASP A 260 -1.60 -13.61 -5.86
N VAL A 261 -0.88 -13.41 -4.75
CA VAL A 261 -1.33 -12.57 -3.65
C VAL A 261 -1.39 -11.10 -4.09
N LEU A 262 -0.35 -10.60 -4.76
CA LEU A 262 -0.32 -9.23 -5.25
C LEU A 262 -1.44 -8.95 -6.27
N LEU A 263 -1.68 -9.88 -7.21
CA LEU A 263 -2.80 -9.78 -8.15
C LEU A 263 -4.14 -9.71 -7.41
N THR A 264 -4.30 -10.53 -6.37
CA THR A 264 -5.50 -10.54 -5.53
C THR A 264 -5.72 -9.20 -4.86
N CYS A 265 -4.67 -8.64 -4.24
CA CYS A 265 -4.72 -7.34 -3.58
C CYS A 265 -5.05 -6.22 -4.57
N VAL A 266 -4.39 -6.16 -5.72
CA VAL A 266 -4.63 -5.13 -6.74
C VAL A 266 -6.08 -5.19 -7.24
N ARG A 267 -6.63 -6.38 -7.46
CA ARG A 267 -8.02 -6.53 -7.92
C ARG A 267 -9.08 -6.09 -6.93
N THR A 268 -8.73 -5.90 -5.65
CA THR A 268 -9.65 -5.31 -4.66
C THR A 268 -9.94 -3.83 -4.91
N VAL A 269 -9.02 -3.13 -5.59
CA VAL A 269 -9.11 -1.68 -5.89
C VAL A 269 -9.15 -1.37 -7.38
N ALA A 270 -8.65 -2.29 -8.22
CA ALA A 270 -8.57 -2.20 -9.68
C ALA A 270 -8.99 -3.55 -10.29
N PRO A 271 -10.29 -3.90 -10.26
CA PRO A 271 -10.79 -5.22 -10.63
C PRO A 271 -10.56 -5.60 -12.10
N GLU A 272 -10.31 -4.61 -12.96
CA GLU A 272 -9.99 -4.77 -14.37
C GLU A 272 -8.59 -5.35 -14.63
N ILE A 273 -7.69 -5.32 -13.65
CA ILE A 273 -6.35 -5.88 -13.78
C ILE A 273 -6.44 -7.41 -13.75
N THR A 274 -6.05 -8.05 -14.86
CA THR A 274 -6.15 -9.50 -15.07
C THR A 274 -4.83 -10.24 -14.87
N GLU A 275 -3.69 -9.54 -14.88
CA GLU A 275 -2.37 -10.13 -14.71
C GLU A 275 -1.36 -9.19 -14.05
N ILE A 276 -0.34 -9.77 -13.40
CA ILE A 276 0.79 -9.03 -12.85
C ILE A 276 2.08 -9.86 -12.89
N GLY A 277 3.22 -9.19 -12.82
CA GLY A 277 4.53 -9.84 -12.85
C GLY A 277 4.97 -10.22 -14.27
N SER A 278 6.10 -10.90 -14.36
CA SER A 278 6.67 -11.32 -15.64
C SER A 278 7.36 -12.68 -15.49
N ARG A 279 7.53 -13.38 -16.62
CA ARG A 279 8.20 -14.69 -16.70
C ARG A 279 7.65 -15.69 -15.67
N GLU A 280 8.52 -16.32 -14.88
CA GLU A 280 8.17 -17.31 -13.85
C GLU A 280 7.29 -16.71 -12.75
N MET A 281 7.38 -15.39 -12.53
CA MET A 281 6.59 -14.66 -11.54
C MET A 281 5.32 -14.03 -12.14
N LYS A 282 4.97 -14.29 -13.41
CA LYS A 282 3.70 -13.84 -13.98
C LYS A 282 2.54 -14.58 -13.31
N SER A 283 1.56 -13.83 -12.81
CA SER A 283 0.32 -14.35 -12.26
C SER A 283 -0.89 -13.86 -13.05
N THR A 284 -1.81 -14.79 -13.27
CA THR A 284 -3.17 -14.55 -13.79
C THR A 284 -4.23 -15.19 -12.86
N THR A 285 -3.81 -15.69 -11.69
CA THR A 285 -4.60 -16.57 -10.83
C THR A 285 -4.71 -15.95 -9.45
N PRO A 286 -5.75 -15.14 -9.17
CA PRO A 286 -5.94 -14.59 -7.83
C PRO A 286 -6.20 -15.72 -6.81
N VAL A 287 -5.81 -15.47 -5.57
CA VAL A 287 -6.10 -16.28 -4.38
C VAL A 287 -7.55 -16.04 -3.96
N ALA A 288 -8.49 -16.74 -4.61
CA ALA A 288 -9.91 -16.61 -4.34
C ALA A 288 -10.28 -16.92 -2.87
N GLU A 289 -9.45 -17.68 -2.15
CA GLU A 289 -9.69 -18.02 -0.75
C GLU A 289 -9.74 -16.79 0.17
N ILE A 290 -9.04 -15.70 -0.16
CA ILE A 290 -9.04 -14.47 0.64
C ILE A 290 -10.04 -13.41 0.16
N LEU A 291 -10.77 -13.67 -0.93
CA LEU A 291 -11.81 -12.77 -1.48
C LEU A 291 -13.21 -13.18 -1.02
N ARG A 292 -14.11 -12.22 -0.82
CA ARG A 292 -15.54 -12.45 -0.51
C ARG A 292 -16.34 -12.93 -1.72
#